data_AF-A0A2R6GWY5-F1
#
_entry.id   AF-A0A2R6GWY5-F1
#
_cell.length_a   1.000
_cell.length_b   1.000
_cell.length_c   1.000
_cell.angle_alpha   90.00
_cell.angle_beta   90.00
_cell.angle_gamma   90.00
#
_symmetry.space_group_name_H-M   'P 1'
#
loop_
_entity.id
_entity.type
_entity.pdbx_description
1 polymer ?
#
loop_
_entity_poly.entity_id
_entity_poly.type
_entity_poly.pdbx_seq_one_letter_code
_entity_poly.pdbx_strand_id
1 'polypeptide(L)'
;MVQIDLTTSQRQTLTAVVNQYRPGEGPVKAQTIADSVDRSLGTIQNQMQRLAQLGVVEGVSGPAGGYEPTEMGFQALGREPLADSTAVTVAHGYERLDVTVDRITFKSVHHPENCRAEIHLQQSVSEFSVGQAVAAGPTPLSKLVVAGTIEAIDNTSNTLILDIAQLEAPVEEPE
;
A
#
# COMPACT_ATOMS: atom_id res chain seq x y z
N MET A 1 -4.93 15.48 15.24
CA MET A 1 -4.08 14.96 14.16
C MET A 1 -3.95 16.04 13.10
N VAL A 2 -2.74 16.34 12.65
CA VAL A 2 -2.53 17.32 11.56
C VAL A 2 -2.85 16.60 10.26
N GLN A 3 -3.99 16.92 9.65
CA GLN A 3 -4.37 16.37 8.36
C GLN A 3 -3.75 17.26 7.28
N ILE A 4 -2.70 16.75 6.63
CA ILE A 4 -2.07 17.43 5.50
C ILE A 4 -2.93 17.21 4.28
N ASP A 5 -3.40 18.31 3.70
CA ASP A 5 -4.23 18.26 2.50
C ASP A 5 -3.34 18.16 1.26
N LEU A 6 -3.23 16.95 0.72
CA LEU A 6 -2.44 16.66 -0.47
C LEU A 6 -3.36 16.70 -1.70
N THR A 7 -2.96 17.44 -2.73
CA THR A 7 -3.59 17.32 -4.05
C THR A 7 -3.46 15.90 -4.58
N THR A 8 -4.36 15.48 -5.48
CA THR A 8 -4.33 14.12 -6.09
C THR A 8 -2.96 13.78 -6.63
N SER A 9 -2.30 14.73 -7.32
CA SER A 9 -0.98 14.49 -7.88
C SER A 9 0.12 14.41 -6.83
N GLN A 10 0.04 15.19 -5.74
CA GLN A 10 1.00 15.08 -4.62
C GLN A 10 0.85 13.75 -3.89
N ARG A 11 -0.40 13.31 -3.66
CA ARG A 11 -0.70 12.01 -3.06
C ARG A 11 -0.13 10.87 -3.91
N GLN A 12 -0.37 10.89 -5.22
CA GLN A 12 0.17 9.89 -6.14
C GLN A 12 1.70 9.79 -6.08
N THR A 13 2.39 10.94 -6.11
CA THR A 13 3.87 10.98 -6.05
C THR A 13 4.41 10.54 -4.69
N LEU A 14 3.75 10.92 -3.60
CA LEU A 14 4.11 10.46 -2.26
C LEU A 14 3.90 8.95 -2.11
N THR A 15 2.80 8.40 -2.63
CA THR A 15 2.55 6.95 -2.66
C THR A 15 3.67 6.23 -3.42
N ALA A 16 4.10 6.75 -4.57
CA ALA A 16 5.18 6.16 -5.35
C ALA A 16 6.51 6.10 -4.58
N VAL A 17 6.86 7.17 -3.85
CA VAL A 17 8.06 7.19 -3.01
C VAL A 17 7.96 6.15 -1.89
N VAL A 18 6.83 6.13 -1.18
CA VAL A 18 6.58 5.18 -0.07
C VAL A 18 6.62 3.73 -0.55
N ASN A 19 6.04 3.43 -1.72
CA ASN A 19 6.04 2.07 -2.29
C ASN A 19 7.45 1.57 -2.63
N GLN A 20 8.34 2.47 -3.04
CA GLN A 20 9.71 2.14 -3.45
C GLN A 20 10.72 2.20 -2.30
N TYR A 21 10.40 2.91 -1.22
CA TYR A 21 11.29 3.03 -0.08
C TYR A 21 11.40 1.70 0.68
N ARG A 22 12.62 1.32 1.03
CA ARG A 22 12.93 0.18 1.90
C ARG A 22 13.93 0.65 2.97
N PRO A 23 13.64 0.44 4.27
CA PRO A 23 14.59 0.76 5.32
C PRO A 23 15.96 0.10 5.06
N GLY A 24 17.03 0.89 5.07
CA GLY A 24 18.39 0.41 4.86
C GLY A 24 18.86 0.36 3.39
N GLU A 25 17.98 0.50 2.40
CA GLU A 25 18.36 0.55 0.97
C GLU A 25 18.68 1.97 0.46
N GLY A 26 18.50 2.97 1.32
CA GLY A 26 18.80 4.37 1.05
C GLY A 26 17.69 5.12 0.29
N PRO A 27 17.98 6.33 -0.21
CA PRO A 27 16.98 7.20 -0.82
C PRO A 27 16.46 6.67 -2.16
N VAL A 28 15.17 6.88 -2.42
CA VAL A 28 14.55 6.52 -3.70
C VAL A 28 14.93 7.53 -4.77
N LYS A 29 15.49 7.06 -5.89
CA LYS A 29 15.88 7.94 -6.99
C LYS A 29 14.67 8.59 -7.66
N ALA A 30 14.82 9.87 -8.01
CA ALA A 30 13.81 10.64 -8.73
C ALA A 30 13.35 9.97 -10.04
N GLN A 31 14.29 9.33 -10.76
CA GLN A 31 13.98 8.61 -12.00
C GLN A 31 13.07 7.40 -11.74
N THR A 32 13.36 6.60 -10.71
CA THR A 32 12.52 5.44 -10.32
C THR A 32 11.09 5.87 -10.01
N ILE A 33 10.93 6.99 -9.31
CA ILE A 33 9.60 7.55 -9.02
C ILE A 33 8.91 7.99 -10.32
N ALA A 34 9.62 8.70 -11.19
CA ALA A 34 9.13 9.19 -12.48
C ALA A 34 8.63 8.06 -13.38
N ASP A 35 9.39 6.98 -13.48
CA ASP A 35 9.04 5.79 -14.24
C ASP A 35 7.78 5.11 -13.65
N SER A 36 7.66 5.06 -12.33
CA SER A 36 6.52 4.39 -11.66
C SER A 36 5.17 5.10 -11.80
N VAL A 37 5.17 6.41 -12.05
CA VAL A 37 3.92 7.19 -12.22
C VAL A 37 3.74 7.75 -13.62
N ASP A 38 4.56 7.30 -14.58
CA ASP A 38 4.57 7.73 -15.99
C ASP A 38 4.63 9.26 -16.15
N ARG A 39 5.62 9.88 -15.50
CA ARG A 39 5.86 11.33 -15.56
C ARG A 39 7.31 11.65 -15.89
N SER A 40 7.54 12.86 -16.40
CA SER A 40 8.91 13.33 -16.64
C SER A 40 9.67 13.55 -15.33
N LEU A 41 10.98 13.29 -15.36
CA LEU A 41 11.90 13.52 -14.23
C LEU A 41 11.78 14.93 -13.65
N GLY A 42 11.75 15.95 -14.50
CA GLY A 42 11.62 17.35 -14.06
C GLY A 42 10.29 17.63 -13.35
N THR A 43 9.21 16.95 -13.74
CA THR A 43 7.92 17.07 -13.06
C THR A 43 7.98 16.46 -11.66
N ILE A 44 8.58 15.27 -11.53
CA ILE A 44 8.75 14.63 -10.23
C ILE A 44 9.65 15.45 -9.32
N GLN A 45 10.78 15.95 -9.81
CA GLN A 45 11.66 16.82 -9.00
C GLN A 45 10.91 18.04 -8.46
N ASN A 46 10.09 18.70 -9.28
CA ASN A 46 9.25 19.83 -8.86
C ASN A 46 8.20 19.42 -7.81
N GLN A 47 7.58 18.25 -7.97
CA GLN A 47 6.61 17.74 -6.99
C GLN A 47 7.28 17.35 -5.68
N MET A 48 8.45 16.73 -5.74
CA MET A 48 9.22 16.34 -4.56
C MET A 48 9.73 17.55 -3.78
N GLN A 49 10.10 18.64 -4.45
CA GLN A 49 10.39 19.91 -3.76
C GLN A 49 9.18 20.44 -2.99
N ARG A 50 7.97 20.35 -3.55
CA ARG A 50 6.73 20.77 -2.87
C ARG A 50 6.39 19.83 -1.71
N LEU A 51 6.55 18.52 -1.90
CA LEU A 51 6.36 17.53 -0.85
C LEU A 51 7.37 17.72 0.31
N ALA A 52 8.62 18.08 -0.01
CA ALA A 52 9.63 18.40 1.00
C ALA A 52 9.28 19.66 1.79
N GLN A 53 8.72 20.68 1.16
CA GLN A 53 8.21 21.88 1.85
C GLN A 53 7.05 21.56 2.79
N LEU A 54 6.25 20.53 2.50
CA LEU A 54 5.19 20.03 3.38
C LEU A 54 5.72 19.11 4.49
N GLY A 55 7.02 18.80 4.51
CA GLY A 55 7.63 17.94 5.52
C GLY A 55 7.29 16.45 5.40
N VAL A 56 6.66 16.03 4.29
CA VAL A 56 6.25 14.62 4.08
C VAL A 56 7.34 13.77 3.43
N VAL A 57 8.38 14.39 2.88
CA VAL A 57 9.57 13.73 2.33
C VAL A 57 10.82 14.55 2.63
N GLU A 58 11.98 13.91 2.66
CA GLU A 58 13.28 14.54 2.75
C GLU A 58 14.09 14.29 1.47
N GLY A 59 14.81 15.31 1.00
CA GLY A 59 15.69 15.20 -0.15
C GLY A 59 17.13 14.94 0.27
N VAL A 60 17.71 13.86 -0.22
CA VAL A 60 19.12 13.51 0.02
C VAL A 60 19.94 13.90 -1.19
N SER A 61 21.01 14.67 -0.96
CA SER A 61 21.87 15.18 -2.03
C SER A 61 23.02 14.22 -2.36
N GLY A 62 23.53 14.28 -3.59
CA GLY A 62 24.72 13.56 -4.05
C GLY A 62 24.45 12.53 -5.17
N PRO A 63 25.48 11.79 -5.62
CA PRO A 63 25.36 10.83 -6.73
C PRO A 63 24.42 9.64 -6.42
N ALA A 64 24.31 9.27 -5.15
CA ALA A 64 23.35 8.30 -4.63
C ALA A 64 22.13 8.98 -3.96
N GLY A 65 21.95 10.27 -4.20
CA GLY A 65 20.86 11.05 -3.66
C GLY A 65 19.50 10.66 -4.24
N GLY A 66 18.45 11.17 -3.60
CA GLY A 66 17.08 10.80 -3.90
C GLY A 66 16.15 11.37 -2.84
N TYR A 67 15.09 10.64 -2.54
CA TYR A 67 14.09 11.07 -1.58
C TYR A 67 13.70 9.96 -0.61
N GLU A 68 13.48 10.33 0.64
CA GLU A 68 13.01 9.44 1.69
C GLU A 68 11.68 9.95 2.23
N PRO A 69 10.67 9.08 2.46
CA PRO A 69 9.44 9.47 3.11
C PRO A 69 9.69 9.72 4.61
N THR A 70 9.14 10.81 5.15
CA THR A 70 9.14 11.04 6.60
C THR A 70 8.02 10.25 7.26
N GLU A 71 8.06 10.13 8.59
CA GLU A 71 6.94 9.57 9.37
C GLU A 71 5.62 10.30 9.08
N MET A 72 5.68 11.62 8.91
CA MET A 72 4.54 12.45 8.51
C MET A 72 4.02 12.10 7.11
N GLY A 73 4.91 11.72 6.19
CA GLY A 73 4.53 11.21 4.86
C GLY A 73 3.77 9.89 4.92
N PHE A 74 4.22 8.95 5.75
CA PHE A 74 3.48 7.71 6.01
C PHE A 74 2.09 8.01 6.59
N GLN A 75 2.02 8.85 7.63
CA GLN A 75 0.75 9.23 8.26
C GLN A 75 -0.20 9.96 7.30
N ALA A 76 0.30 10.81 6.40
CA ALA A 76 -0.51 11.52 5.41
C ALA A 76 -1.17 10.57 4.36
N LEU A 77 -0.59 9.38 4.19
CA LEU A 77 -1.18 8.29 3.41
C LEU A 77 -2.00 7.31 4.27
N GLY A 78 -2.05 7.49 5.59
CA GLY A 78 -2.68 6.55 6.51
C GLY A 78 -1.93 5.22 6.63
N ARG A 79 -0.59 5.25 6.48
CA ARG A 79 0.31 4.10 6.54
C ARG A 79 1.18 4.16 7.79
N GLU A 80 1.62 3.01 8.26
CA GLU A 80 2.68 2.91 9.28
C GLU A 80 4.03 2.63 8.61
N PRO A 81 5.14 3.19 9.11
CA PRO A 81 6.48 2.84 8.63
C PRO A 81 6.74 1.33 8.77
N LEU A 82 7.49 0.76 7.81
CA LEU A 82 7.85 -0.67 7.68
C LEU A 82 8.56 -1.32 8.88
N ALA A 83 8.72 -0.61 10.01
CA ALA A 83 9.51 -1.08 11.14
C ALA A 83 8.94 -2.34 11.82
N ASP A 84 7.63 -2.63 11.73
CA ASP A 84 7.03 -3.81 12.37
C ASP A 84 5.68 -4.22 11.72
N SER A 85 5.70 -4.81 10.53
CA SER A 85 4.48 -5.41 9.97
C SER A 85 4.74 -6.80 9.41
N THR A 86 4.25 -7.80 10.13
CA THR A 86 4.22 -9.21 9.73
C THR A 86 3.48 -9.34 8.40
N ALA A 87 4.16 -9.88 7.38
CA ALA A 87 3.61 -10.05 6.04
C ALA A 87 2.28 -10.84 6.09
N VAL A 88 1.21 -10.20 5.64
CA VAL A 88 -0.09 -10.85 5.48
C VAL A 88 -0.16 -11.30 4.03
N THR A 89 0.18 -12.56 3.86
CA THR A 89 0.24 -13.24 2.59
C THR A 89 -1.03 -13.10 1.77
N VAL A 90 -0.82 -12.77 0.49
CA VAL A 90 -1.85 -12.89 -0.53
C VAL A 90 -1.54 -14.11 -1.40
N ALA A 91 -2.41 -15.11 -1.42
CA ALA A 91 -2.23 -16.29 -2.27
C ALA A 91 -2.93 -16.11 -3.62
N HIS A 92 -2.23 -16.40 -4.72
CA HIS A 92 -2.78 -16.54 -6.07
C HIS A 92 -2.37 -17.88 -6.67
N GLY A 93 -3.33 -18.73 -7.05
CA GLY A 93 -3.01 -19.98 -7.75
C GLY A 93 -2.00 -20.88 -7.02
N TYR A 94 -2.03 -20.90 -5.68
CA TYR A 94 -1.07 -21.56 -4.77
C TYR A 94 0.30 -20.88 -4.61
N GLU A 95 0.54 -19.74 -5.26
CA GLU A 95 1.75 -18.95 -5.09
C GLU A 95 1.54 -17.87 -4.02
N ARG A 96 2.46 -17.84 -3.05
CA ARG A 96 2.42 -16.97 -1.89
C ARG A 96 3.07 -15.63 -2.26
N LEU A 97 2.28 -14.60 -2.51
CA LEU A 97 2.81 -13.26 -2.72
C LEU A 97 3.16 -12.65 -1.36
N ASP A 98 4.41 -12.23 -1.22
CA ASP A 98 4.95 -11.64 0.00
C ASP A 98 4.60 -10.14 0.05
N VAL A 99 3.29 -9.87 0.14
CA VAL A 99 2.72 -8.54 0.25
C VAL A 99 2.32 -8.29 1.71
N THR A 100 2.44 -7.05 2.15
CA THR A 100 2.10 -6.66 3.51
C THR A 100 0.75 -5.95 3.49
N VAL A 101 -0.24 -6.53 4.17
CA VAL A 101 -1.52 -5.87 4.45
C VAL A 101 -1.34 -5.01 5.69
N ASP A 102 -1.54 -3.71 5.56
CA ASP A 102 -1.53 -2.77 6.69
C ASP A 102 -2.93 -2.56 7.28
N ARG A 103 -3.99 -2.73 6.49
CA ARG A 103 -5.37 -2.56 6.96
C ARG A 103 -6.38 -3.39 6.17
N ILE A 104 -7.32 -3.98 6.90
CA ILE A 104 -8.52 -4.63 6.37
C ILE A 104 -9.74 -3.82 6.86
N THR A 105 -10.63 -3.43 5.96
CA THR A 105 -11.86 -2.69 6.29
C THR A 105 -13.08 -3.37 5.69
N PHE A 106 -14.01 -3.81 6.55
CA PHE A 106 -15.28 -4.38 6.11
C PHE A 106 -16.31 -3.28 5.85
N LYS A 107 -16.87 -3.28 4.64
CA LYS A 107 -17.94 -2.40 4.20
C LYS A 107 -19.19 -3.21 3.92
N SER A 108 -20.34 -2.53 3.97
CA SER A 108 -21.63 -3.11 3.60
C SER A 108 -22.01 -4.37 4.41
N VAL A 109 -21.51 -4.52 5.64
CA VAL A 109 -21.78 -5.69 6.53
C VAL A 109 -23.26 -5.91 6.88
N HIS A 110 -24.11 -4.92 6.60
CA HIS A 110 -25.56 -5.01 6.78
C HIS A 110 -26.29 -5.56 5.55
N HIS A 111 -25.62 -5.65 4.39
CA HIS A 111 -26.18 -6.23 3.18
C HIS A 111 -25.96 -7.74 3.19
N PRO A 112 -27.02 -8.55 3.06
CA PRO A 112 -26.92 -10.01 3.19
C PRO A 112 -26.11 -10.69 2.08
N GLU A 113 -25.98 -10.06 0.91
CA GLU A 113 -25.41 -10.66 -0.31
C GLU A 113 -24.16 -9.92 -0.83
N ASN A 114 -23.80 -8.76 -0.26
CA ASN A 114 -22.77 -7.86 -0.80
C ASN A 114 -21.82 -7.37 0.31
N CYS A 115 -21.20 -8.31 1.02
CA CYS A 115 -20.20 -7.96 2.02
C CYS A 115 -18.86 -7.69 1.32
N ARG A 116 -18.37 -6.45 1.39
CA ARG A 116 -17.13 -6.03 0.72
C ARG A 116 -16.01 -5.83 1.72
N ALA A 117 -14.80 -6.23 1.36
CA ALA A 117 -13.59 -5.90 2.11
C ALA A 117 -12.70 -4.99 1.28
N GLU A 118 -12.16 -3.95 1.91
CA GLU A 118 -11.03 -3.20 1.39
C GLU A 118 -9.76 -3.69 2.08
N ILE A 119 -8.84 -4.22 1.28
CA ILE A 119 -7.51 -4.65 1.70
C ILE A 119 -6.51 -3.64 1.20
N HIS A 120 -5.94 -2.88 2.11
CA HIS A 120 -4.90 -1.92 1.79
C HIS A 120 -3.53 -2.59 1.92
N LEU A 121 -2.67 -2.37 0.93
CA LEU A 121 -1.36 -2.99 0.80
C LEU A 121 -0.27 -1.92 0.88
N GLN A 122 0.85 -2.25 1.51
CA GLN A 122 2.01 -1.35 1.51
C GLN A 122 2.69 -1.30 0.14
N GLN A 123 2.79 -2.45 -0.53
CA GLN A 123 3.39 -2.59 -1.85
C GLN A 123 2.39 -2.24 -2.97
N SER A 124 2.90 -2.10 -4.20
CA SER A 124 2.07 -1.84 -5.38
C SER A 124 1.08 -2.99 -5.62
N VAL A 125 -0.10 -2.64 -6.13
CA VAL A 125 -1.15 -3.60 -6.53
C VAL A 125 -1.06 -4.02 -8.00
N SER A 126 0.01 -3.63 -8.71
CA SER A 126 0.16 -3.84 -10.16
C SER A 126 0.15 -5.31 -10.60
N GLU A 127 0.48 -6.23 -9.69
CA GLU A 127 0.48 -7.68 -9.96
C GLU A 127 -0.91 -8.32 -9.81
N PHE A 128 -1.89 -7.57 -9.30
CA PHE A 128 -3.26 -8.05 -9.11
C PHE A 128 -4.16 -7.68 -10.29
N SER A 129 -5.18 -8.51 -10.52
CA SER A 129 -6.20 -8.28 -11.56
C SER A 129 -7.62 -8.46 -11.02
N VAL A 130 -8.57 -7.70 -11.57
CA VAL A 130 -10.00 -7.90 -11.27
C VAL A 130 -10.44 -9.30 -11.71
N GLY A 131 -11.28 -9.96 -10.92
CA GLY A 131 -11.70 -11.34 -11.09
C GLY A 131 -10.76 -12.37 -10.45
N GLN A 132 -9.64 -11.94 -9.88
CA GLN A 132 -8.69 -12.81 -9.21
C GLN A 132 -9.17 -13.20 -7.81
N ALA A 133 -9.11 -14.49 -7.48
CA ALA A 133 -9.28 -14.96 -6.12
C ALA A 133 -8.03 -14.68 -5.29
N VAL A 134 -8.22 -14.12 -4.09
CA VAL A 134 -7.16 -13.77 -3.14
C VAL A 134 -7.60 -14.09 -1.72
N ALA A 135 -6.64 -14.40 -0.86
CA ALA A 135 -6.85 -14.54 0.57
C ALA A 135 -5.83 -13.70 1.32
N ALA A 136 -6.24 -12.95 2.33
CA ALA A 136 -5.39 -12.16 3.20
C ALA A 136 -5.51 -12.66 4.64
N GLY A 137 -4.40 -13.15 5.19
CA GLY A 137 -4.29 -13.64 6.55
C GLY A 137 -3.22 -14.72 6.67
N PRO A 138 -3.12 -15.39 7.83
CA PRO A 138 -3.83 -15.08 9.08
C PRO A 138 -3.30 -13.79 9.73
N THR A 139 -4.17 -12.97 10.31
CA THR A 139 -3.71 -11.81 11.10
C THR A 139 -3.03 -12.27 12.42
N PRO A 140 -2.04 -11.52 12.95
CA PRO A 140 -1.24 -11.99 14.09
C PRO A 140 -2.04 -12.31 15.36
N LEU A 141 -3.05 -11.49 15.68
CA LEU A 141 -3.80 -11.59 16.94
C LEU A 141 -4.98 -12.55 16.86
N SER A 142 -5.89 -12.36 15.89
CA SER A 142 -7.13 -13.11 15.79
C SER A 142 -7.05 -14.31 14.84
N LYS A 143 -5.90 -14.51 14.18
CA LYS A 143 -5.73 -15.52 13.12
C LYS A 143 -6.83 -15.40 12.06
N LEU A 144 -7.24 -14.16 11.76
CA LEU A 144 -8.29 -13.89 10.79
C LEU A 144 -7.75 -14.09 9.38
N VAL A 145 -8.47 -14.86 8.58
CA VAL A 145 -8.29 -14.97 7.14
C VAL A 145 -9.54 -14.43 6.44
N VAL A 146 -9.31 -13.55 5.47
CA VAL A 146 -10.34 -13.01 4.58
C VAL A 146 -10.05 -13.52 3.18
N ALA A 147 -10.95 -14.28 2.59
CA ALA A 147 -10.82 -14.77 1.22
C ALA A 147 -11.98 -14.29 0.35
N GLY A 148 -11.68 -13.95 -0.90
CA GLY A 148 -12.64 -13.36 -1.82
C GLY A 148 -12.10 -13.17 -3.22
N THR A 149 -12.91 -12.53 -4.06
CA THR A 149 -12.54 -12.20 -5.44
C THR A 149 -12.38 -10.69 -5.58
N ILE A 150 -11.33 -10.24 -6.26
CA ILE A 150 -11.10 -8.82 -6.52
C ILE A 150 -12.20 -8.29 -7.46
N GLU A 151 -13.05 -7.40 -6.96
CA GLU A 151 -14.03 -6.68 -7.79
C GLU A 151 -13.43 -5.41 -8.40
N ALA A 152 -12.53 -4.74 -7.68
CA ALA A 152 -11.90 -3.51 -8.14
C ALA A 152 -10.53 -3.30 -7.49
N ILE A 153 -9.68 -2.53 -8.17
CA ILE A 153 -8.32 -2.18 -7.72
C ILE A 153 -8.19 -0.67 -7.75
N ASP A 154 -7.81 -0.07 -6.63
CA ASP A 154 -7.40 1.33 -6.56
C ASP A 154 -5.88 1.42 -6.47
N ASN A 155 -5.25 1.70 -7.62
CA ASN A 155 -3.80 1.89 -7.72
C ASN A 155 -3.30 3.15 -6.98
N THR A 156 -4.17 4.13 -6.71
CA THR A 156 -3.77 5.37 -6.05
C THR A 156 -3.53 5.14 -4.55
N SER A 157 -4.37 4.31 -3.95
CA SER A 157 -4.28 3.95 -2.54
C SER A 157 -3.61 2.60 -2.29
N ASN A 158 -3.26 1.83 -3.33
CA ASN A 158 -2.88 0.41 -3.22
C ASN A 158 -3.96 -0.41 -2.47
N THR A 159 -5.22 -0.22 -2.82
CA THR A 159 -6.34 -0.94 -2.20
C THR A 159 -6.93 -1.96 -3.15
N LEU A 160 -7.10 -3.19 -2.68
CA LEU A 160 -7.93 -4.21 -3.31
C LEU A 160 -9.33 -4.17 -2.70
N ILE A 161 -10.35 -4.10 -3.56
CA ILE A 161 -11.75 -4.21 -3.15
C ILE A 161 -12.19 -5.63 -3.48
N LEU A 162 -12.52 -6.40 -2.43
CA LEU A 162 -12.93 -7.79 -2.53
C LEU A 162 -14.43 -7.94 -2.33
N ASP A 163 -15.04 -8.78 -3.15
CA ASP A 163 -16.26 -9.49 -2.79
C ASP A 163 -15.89 -10.69 -1.93
N ILE A 164 -16.40 -10.74 -0.70
CA ILE A 164 -15.97 -11.68 0.32
C ILE A 164 -16.67 -13.03 0.09
N ALA A 165 -15.87 -14.08 -0.12
CA ALA A 165 -16.37 -15.45 -0.21
C ALA A 165 -16.30 -16.18 1.14
N GLN A 166 -15.28 -15.90 1.95
CA GLN A 166 -15.07 -16.57 3.23
C GLN A 166 -14.37 -15.65 4.24
N LEU A 167 -14.86 -15.69 5.48
CA LEU A 167 -14.24 -15.09 6.66
C LEU A 167 -14.06 -16.16 7.71
N GLU A 168 -12.83 -16.38 8.16
CA GLU A 168 -12.52 -17.41 9.13
C GLU A 168 -11.57 -16.87 10.20
N ALA A 169 -11.96 -17.04 11.47
CA ALA A 169 -11.14 -16.68 12.62
C ALA A 169 -11.58 -17.47 13.86
N PRO A 170 -10.66 -18.09 14.61
CA PRO A 170 -9.25 -18.27 14.28
C PRO A 170 -9.04 -19.37 13.24
N VAL A 171 -8.15 -19.18 12.27
CA VAL A 171 -7.65 -20.28 11.44
C VAL A 171 -6.54 -21.00 12.20
N GLU A 172 -6.76 -22.29 12.47
CA GLU A 172 -5.76 -23.18 13.07
C GLU A 172 -4.72 -23.60 12.02
N GLU A 173 -3.45 -23.73 12.41
CA GLU A 173 -2.43 -24.27 11.50
C GLU A 173 -2.71 -25.76 11.25
N PRO A 174 -2.67 -26.23 9.99
CA PRO A 174 -2.87 -27.64 9.70
C PRO A 174 -1.77 -28.48 10.40
N GLU A 175 -2.19 -29.53 11.11
CA GLU A 175 -1.30 -30.51 11.75
C GLU A 175 -0.37 -31.24 10.77
#